data_AF-A0A9X2MG65-F1
#
_entry.id   AF-A0A9X2MG65-F1
#
_cell.length_a   1.000
_cell.length_b   1.000
_cell.length_c   1.000
_cell.angle_alpha   90.00
_cell.angle_beta   90.00
_cell.angle_gamma   90.00
#
_symmetry.space_group_name_H-M   'P 1'
#
loop_
_entity.id
_entity.type
_entity.pdbx_description
1 polymer ?
#
loop_
_entity_poly.entity_id
_entity_poly.type
_entity_poly.pdbx_seq_one_letter_code
_entity_poly.pdbx_strand_id
1 'polypeptide(L)'
;MNYEITKKERIARIVSILTVVPLVALFTITLLYINFKEDFQGFFWYFYSILFLTILPISAYPLKYILPSYRNSGRGGERKLAFILAILGYVLGSFFVFILKGSLIVKKIFSVYFTSGIILTFANKSLKFKASGHACGVSGPITLLYHFLGIQFYFYI
;
A
#
# COMPACT_ATOMS: atom_id res chain seq x y z
N MET A 1 21.87 27.03 7.65
CA MET A 1 22.70 25.96 7.06
C MET A 1 21.88 25.29 5.95
N ASN A 2 22.00 25.80 4.72
CA ASN A 2 21.28 25.29 3.55
C ASN A 2 22.03 24.06 3.03
N TYR A 3 21.50 22.86 3.31
CA TYR A 3 21.99 21.63 2.67
C TYR A 3 21.59 21.66 1.19
N GLU A 4 22.54 21.93 0.30
CA GLU A 4 22.34 21.65 -1.13
C GLU A 4 22.18 20.15 -1.32
N ILE A 5 20.98 19.73 -1.69
CA ILE A 5 20.63 18.33 -1.94
C ILE A 5 21.37 17.89 -3.21
N THR A 6 22.31 16.95 -3.08
CA THR A 6 23.07 16.44 -4.23
C THR A 6 22.14 15.70 -5.22
N LYS A 7 22.52 15.67 -6.51
CA LYS A 7 21.73 15.02 -7.59
C LYS A 7 21.35 13.56 -7.24
N LYS A 8 22.24 12.83 -6.57
CA LYS A 8 22.00 11.47 -6.04
C LYS A 8 20.93 11.44 -4.96
N GLU A 9 20.95 12.36 -4.00
CA GLU A 9 19.93 12.46 -2.95
C GLU A 9 18.56 12.85 -3.52
N ARG A 10 18.53 13.68 -4.58
CA ARG A 10 17.29 14.04 -5.27
C ARG A 10 16.67 12.82 -5.97
N ILE A 11 17.48 12.03 -6.66
CA ILE A 11 17.05 10.77 -7.30
C ILE A 11 16.61 9.75 -6.25
N ALA A 12 17.38 9.55 -5.19
CA ALA A 12 17.00 8.63 -4.10
C ALA A 12 15.70 9.06 -3.41
N ARG A 13 15.45 10.36 -3.29
CA ARG A 13 14.21 10.91 -2.74
C ARG A 13 13.03 10.70 -3.69
N ILE A 14 13.24 10.86 -5.00
CA ILE A 14 12.23 10.57 -6.03
C ILE A 14 11.90 9.07 -6.06
N VAL A 15 12.91 8.20 -6.05
CA VAL A 15 12.72 6.74 -5.98
C VAL A 15 11.98 6.38 -4.69
N SER A 16 12.35 6.96 -3.55
CA SER A 16 11.68 6.75 -2.26
C SER A 16 10.23 7.28 -2.23
N ILE A 17 9.88 8.25 -3.08
CA ILE A 17 8.52 8.80 -3.24
C ILE A 17 7.71 7.93 -4.22
N LEU A 18 8.32 7.50 -5.32
CA LEU A 18 7.71 6.60 -6.30
C LEU A 18 7.47 5.20 -5.74
N THR A 19 8.35 4.70 -4.88
CA THR A 19 8.18 3.43 -4.13
C THR A 19 7.47 3.61 -2.80
N VAL A 20 6.75 4.72 -2.62
CA VAL A 20 5.78 4.83 -1.53
C VAL A 20 4.73 3.76 -1.77
N VAL A 21 4.63 2.83 -0.81
CA VAL A 21 3.73 1.66 -0.86
C VAL A 21 2.31 2.05 -1.30
N PRO A 22 1.70 3.14 -0.78
CA PRO A 22 0.44 3.71 -1.28
C PRO A 22 0.35 4.00 -2.79
N LEU A 23 1.42 4.49 -3.41
CA LEU A 23 1.42 4.85 -4.83
C LEU A 23 1.47 3.59 -5.71
N VAL A 24 2.26 2.61 -5.30
CA VAL A 24 2.31 1.29 -5.95
C VAL A 24 0.95 0.61 -5.83
N ALA A 25 0.31 0.71 -4.67
CA ALA A 25 -1.05 0.23 -4.49
C ALA A 25 -2.05 0.91 -5.41
N LEU A 26 -2.00 2.24 -5.52
CA LEU A 26 -2.84 3.00 -6.44
C LEU A 26 -2.64 2.54 -7.88
N PHE A 27 -1.38 2.38 -8.33
CA PHE A 27 -1.07 1.94 -9.68
C PHE A 27 -1.62 0.53 -9.96
N THR A 28 -1.42 -0.41 -9.04
CA THR A 28 -1.93 -1.78 -9.17
C THR A 28 -3.46 -1.82 -9.21
N ILE A 29 -4.14 -1.07 -8.34
CA ILE A 29 -5.62 -1.04 -8.30
C ILE A 29 -6.16 -0.43 -9.59
N THR A 30 -5.57 0.67 -10.07
CA THR A 30 -5.96 1.32 -11.34
C THR A 30 -5.77 0.38 -12.53
N LEU A 31 -4.63 -0.30 -12.63
CA LEU A 31 -4.39 -1.26 -13.71
C LEU A 31 -5.39 -2.42 -13.67
N LEU A 32 -5.65 -2.99 -12.50
CA LEU A 32 -6.63 -4.07 -12.36
C LEU A 32 -8.05 -3.58 -12.67
N TYR A 33 -8.42 -2.37 -12.29
CA TYR A 33 -9.74 -1.81 -12.60
C TYR A 33 -9.94 -1.57 -14.10
N ILE A 34 -8.91 -1.15 -14.83
CA ILE A 34 -9.00 -0.96 -16.29
C ILE A 34 -9.12 -2.30 -17.02
N ASN A 35 -8.34 -3.32 -16.61
CA ASN A 35 -8.31 -4.62 -17.30
C ASN A 35 -9.43 -5.58 -16.85
N PHE A 36 -9.89 -5.48 -15.61
CA PHE A 36 -10.88 -6.38 -14.99
C PHE A 36 -12.06 -5.61 -14.40
N LYS A 37 -12.54 -4.59 -15.13
CA LYS A 37 -13.60 -3.68 -14.67
C LYS A 37 -14.87 -4.41 -14.24
N GLU A 38 -15.25 -5.46 -14.97
CA GLU A 38 -16.45 -6.26 -14.68
C GLU A 38 -16.29 -7.04 -13.36
N ASP A 39 -15.10 -7.59 -13.11
CA ASP A 39 -14.79 -8.33 -11.87
C ASP A 39 -14.78 -7.44 -10.63
N PHE A 40 -14.55 -6.13 -10.78
CA PHE A 40 -14.65 -5.19 -9.67
C PHE A 40 -16.10 -5.01 -9.19
N GLN A 41 -17.10 -5.37 -10.00
CA GLN A 41 -18.54 -5.27 -9.68
C GLN A 41 -18.94 -3.84 -9.26
N GLY A 42 -18.36 -2.84 -9.92
CA GLY A 42 -18.75 -1.43 -9.77
C GLY A 42 -17.66 -0.50 -9.23
N PHE A 43 -17.89 0.79 -9.42
CA PHE A 43 -16.94 1.85 -9.05
C PHE A 43 -16.74 1.97 -7.52
N PHE A 44 -17.74 1.58 -6.74
CA PHE A 44 -17.68 1.63 -5.27
C PHE A 44 -16.46 0.85 -4.73
N TRP A 45 -16.23 -0.36 -5.23
CA TRP A 45 -15.13 -1.20 -4.76
C TRP A 45 -13.74 -0.70 -5.18
N TYR A 46 -13.67 -0.07 -6.34
CA TYR A 46 -12.47 0.64 -6.79
C TYR A 46 -12.12 1.79 -5.85
N PHE A 47 -13.10 2.67 -5.58
CA PHE A 47 -12.92 3.80 -4.67
C PHE A 47 -12.59 3.33 -3.25
N TYR A 48 -13.29 2.30 -2.77
CA TYR A 48 -13.04 1.67 -1.48
C TYR A 48 -11.58 1.20 -1.35
N SER A 49 -11.06 0.53 -2.38
CA SER A 49 -9.68 0.03 -2.38
C SER A 49 -8.67 1.18 -2.32
N ILE A 50 -8.87 2.25 -3.09
CA ILE A 50 -8.02 3.45 -3.06
C ILE A 50 -8.09 4.14 -1.70
N LEU A 51 -9.28 4.25 -1.12
CA LEU A 51 -9.50 4.93 0.15
C LEU A 51 -8.70 4.27 1.28
N PHE A 52 -8.82 2.95 1.42
CA PHE A 52 -8.16 2.21 2.51
C PHE A 52 -6.67 1.94 2.25
N LEU A 53 -6.26 1.68 1.01
CA LEU A 53 -4.87 1.27 0.69
C LEU A 53 -3.96 2.45 0.32
N THR A 54 -4.52 3.58 -0.11
CA THR A 54 -3.75 4.75 -0.57
C THR A 54 -4.04 6.00 0.24
N ILE A 55 -5.29 6.45 0.29
CA ILE A 55 -5.65 7.73 0.93
C ILE A 55 -5.41 7.68 2.43
N LEU A 56 -5.81 6.59 3.09
CA LEU A 56 -5.70 6.44 4.53
C LEU A 56 -4.23 6.49 5.01
N PRO A 57 -3.27 5.76 4.41
CA PRO A 57 -1.85 5.96 4.72
C PRO A 57 -1.31 7.36 4.43
N ILE A 58 -1.72 7.98 3.32
CA ILE A 58 -1.28 9.34 2.95
C ILE A 58 -1.84 10.38 3.91
N SER A 59 -3.01 10.14 4.51
CA SER A 59 -3.59 11.02 5.51
C SER A 59 -2.74 11.15 6.79
N ALA A 60 -1.72 10.29 6.99
CA ALA A 60 -0.74 10.46 8.06
C ALA A 60 0.01 11.81 8.00
N TYR A 61 0.27 12.33 6.80
CA TYR A 61 0.97 13.60 6.62
C TYR A 61 0.17 14.79 7.18
N PRO A 62 -1.13 14.97 6.83
CA PRO A 62 -1.96 15.99 7.47
C PRO A 62 -2.29 15.66 8.93
N LEU A 63 -2.53 14.39 9.30
CA LEU A 63 -2.85 14.00 10.68
C LEU A 63 -1.74 14.37 11.68
N LYS A 64 -0.49 14.46 11.23
CA LYS A 64 0.63 14.93 12.05
C LYS A 64 0.38 16.31 12.67
N TYR A 65 -0.29 17.20 11.95
CA TYR A 65 -0.61 18.54 12.47
C TYR A 65 -1.71 18.52 13.54
N ILE A 66 -2.56 17.49 13.49
CA ILE A 66 -3.68 17.30 14.41
C ILE A 66 -3.24 16.57 15.68
N LEU A 67 -2.34 15.59 15.57
CA LEU A 67 -1.87 14.77 16.70
C LEU A 67 -0.62 15.38 17.36
N PRO A 68 -0.74 15.99 18.57
CA PRO A 68 0.39 16.66 19.23
C PRO A 68 1.54 15.70 19.57
N SER A 69 1.26 14.40 19.78
CA SER A 69 2.27 13.38 20.11
C SER A 69 3.28 13.10 18.98
N TYR A 70 2.96 13.45 17.73
CA TYR A 70 3.86 13.26 16.56
C TYR A 70 4.36 14.58 15.96
N ARG A 71 3.93 15.72 16.54
CA ARG A 71 4.24 17.06 16.06
C ARG A 71 5.75 17.36 16.11
N ASN A 72 6.45 16.81 17.10
CA ASN A 72 7.90 16.97 17.29
C ASN A 72 8.76 15.82 16.73
N SER A 73 8.17 14.76 16.16
CA SER A 73 8.88 13.55 15.75
C SER A 73 9.53 13.62 14.35
N GLY A 74 9.51 14.78 13.71
CA GLY A 74 10.12 15.00 12.39
C GLY A 74 9.60 14.04 11.30
N ARG A 75 10.47 13.72 10.33
CA ARG A 75 10.19 12.85 9.17
C ARG A 75 10.10 11.36 9.52
N GLY A 76 10.68 10.96 10.66
CA GLY A 76 10.60 9.58 11.16
C GLY A 76 9.23 9.24 11.74
N GLY A 77 8.62 10.19 12.48
CA GLY A 77 7.27 10.05 13.00
C GLY A 77 6.20 9.92 11.92
N GLU A 78 6.31 10.72 10.85
CA GLU A 78 5.41 10.66 9.68
C GLU A 78 5.37 9.27 9.06
N ARG A 79 6.55 8.68 8.82
CA ARG A 79 6.66 7.34 8.24
C ARG A 79 6.07 6.27 9.15
N LYS A 80 6.31 6.38 10.47
CA LYS A 80 5.74 5.45 11.45
C LYS A 80 4.20 5.57 11.50
N LEU A 81 3.67 6.78 11.46
CA LEU A 81 2.22 7.02 11.44
C LEU A 81 1.59 6.51 10.15
N ALA A 82 2.19 6.78 8.99
CA ALA A 82 1.74 6.27 7.69
C ALA A 82 1.72 4.74 7.66
N PHE A 83 2.73 4.09 8.26
CA PHE A 83 2.78 2.64 8.38
C PHE A 83 1.68 2.07 9.28
N ILE A 84 1.42 2.71 10.44
CA ILE A 84 0.34 2.30 11.35
C ILE A 84 -1.02 2.46 10.66
N LEU A 85 -1.26 3.60 10.01
CA LEU A 85 -2.49 3.83 9.23
C LEU A 85 -2.62 2.80 8.10
N ALA A 86 -1.54 2.45 7.40
CA ALA A 86 -1.58 1.40 6.39
C ALA A 86 -2.01 0.05 6.98
N ILE A 87 -1.42 -0.38 8.10
CA ILE A 87 -1.84 -1.63 8.77
C ILE A 87 -3.32 -1.56 9.18
N LEU A 88 -3.77 -0.45 9.76
CA LEU A 88 -5.18 -0.25 10.11
C LEU A 88 -6.07 -0.35 8.87
N GLY A 89 -5.66 0.26 7.76
CA GLY A 89 -6.35 0.17 6.47
C GLY A 89 -6.41 -1.26 5.94
N TYR A 90 -5.35 -2.05 6.09
CA TYR A 90 -5.31 -3.45 5.66
C TYR A 90 -6.24 -4.32 6.50
N VAL A 91 -6.23 -4.15 7.82
CA VAL A 91 -7.06 -4.93 8.76
C VAL A 91 -8.54 -4.58 8.57
N LEU A 92 -8.89 -3.29 8.70
CA LEU A 92 -10.27 -2.82 8.58
C LEU A 92 -10.78 -3.08 7.16
N GLY A 93 -9.98 -2.70 6.16
CA GLY A 93 -10.34 -2.85 4.75
C GLY A 93 -10.65 -4.29 4.38
N SER A 94 -9.81 -5.25 4.83
CA SER A 94 -10.04 -6.69 4.62
C SER A 94 -11.31 -7.15 5.31
N PHE A 95 -11.48 -6.82 6.59
CA PHE A 95 -12.61 -7.25 7.40
C PHE A 95 -13.96 -6.80 6.80
N PHE A 96 -14.07 -5.51 6.48
CA PHE A 96 -15.26 -4.94 5.86
C PHE A 96 -15.53 -5.49 4.46
N VAL A 97 -14.49 -5.79 3.66
CA VAL A 97 -14.65 -6.43 2.34
C VAL A 97 -15.26 -7.84 2.44
N PHE A 98 -14.94 -8.60 3.48
CA PHE A 98 -15.58 -9.90 3.72
C PHE A 98 -17.04 -9.75 4.17
N ILE A 99 -17.33 -8.81 5.07
CA ILE A 99 -18.68 -8.56 5.59
C ILE A 99 -19.63 -8.04 4.50
N LEU A 100 -19.19 -7.04 3.75
CA LEU A 100 -19.97 -6.39 2.68
C LEU A 100 -20.06 -7.23 1.40
N LYS A 101 -19.62 -8.50 1.45
CA LYS A 101 -19.57 -9.44 0.32
C LYS A 101 -18.92 -8.81 -0.93
N GLY A 102 -17.77 -8.17 -0.75
CA GLY A 102 -17.03 -7.55 -1.85
C GLY A 102 -16.63 -8.53 -2.94
N SER A 103 -16.32 -7.96 -4.11
CA SER A 103 -15.93 -8.76 -5.27
C SER A 103 -14.66 -9.57 -5.01
N LEU A 104 -14.51 -10.67 -5.74
CA LEU A 104 -13.41 -11.61 -5.52
C LEU A 104 -12.04 -10.95 -5.74
N ILE A 105 -11.93 -10.06 -6.73
CA ILE A 105 -10.69 -9.33 -7.02
C ILE A 105 -10.29 -8.41 -5.87
N VAL A 106 -11.25 -7.72 -5.27
CA VAL A 106 -11.03 -6.82 -4.13
C VAL A 106 -10.65 -7.61 -2.88
N LYS A 107 -11.32 -8.73 -2.62
CA LYS A 107 -10.94 -9.68 -1.56
C LYS A 107 -9.49 -10.13 -1.71
N LYS A 108 -9.07 -10.51 -2.92
CA LYS A 108 -7.69 -10.90 -3.23
C LYS A 108 -6.71 -9.76 -2.98
N ILE A 109 -7.00 -8.54 -3.46
CA ILE A 109 -6.17 -7.34 -3.22
C ILE A 109 -5.93 -7.17 -1.72
N PHE A 110 -7.01 -7.06 -0.93
CA PHE A 110 -6.91 -6.83 0.51
C PHE A 110 -6.22 -7.97 1.25
N SER A 111 -6.46 -9.22 0.86
CA SER A 111 -5.82 -10.39 1.47
C SER A 111 -4.30 -10.39 1.26
N VAL A 112 -3.82 -9.99 0.09
CA VAL A 112 -2.38 -9.86 -0.20
C VAL A 112 -1.76 -8.77 0.67
N TYR A 113 -2.35 -7.58 0.73
CA TYR A 113 -1.84 -6.49 1.58
C TYR A 113 -1.86 -6.84 3.08
N PHE A 114 -2.93 -7.48 3.53
CA PHE A 114 -3.05 -7.96 4.91
C PHE A 114 -1.97 -8.99 5.25
N THR A 115 -1.78 -9.99 4.39
CA THR A 115 -0.76 -11.02 4.57
C THR A 115 0.65 -10.42 4.55
N SER A 116 0.95 -9.50 3.62
CA SER A 116 2.21 -8.74 3.61
C SER A 116 2.43 -7.98 4.92
N GLY A 117 1.38 -7.33 5.45
CA GLY A 117 1.43 -6.64 6.74
C GLY A 117 1.74 -7.56 7.92
N ILE A 118 1.12 -8.76 7.95
CA ILE A 118 1.39 -9.78 8.98
C ILE A 118 2.82 -10.28 8.88
N ILE A 119 3.26 -10.69 7.68
CA ILE A 119 4.61 -11.23 7.46
C ILE A 119 5.66 -10.19 7.87
N LEU A 120 5.47 -8.92 7.47
CA LEU A 120 6.39 -7.84 7.79
C LEU A 120 6.42 -7.55 9.30
N THR A 121 5.26 -7.54 9.96
CA THR A 121 5.16 -7.31 11.40
C THR A 121 5.80 -8.46 12.17
N PHE A 122 5.55 -9.70 11.75
CA PHE A 122 6.12 -10.91 12.32
C PHE A 122 7.63 -10.98 12.10
N ALA A 123 8.14 -10.71 10.90
CA ALA A 123 9.56 -10.71 10.61
C ALA A 123 10.31 -9.65 11.43
N ASN A 124 9.77 -8.43 11.52
CA ASN A 124 10.38 -7.36 12.30
C ASN A 124 10.30 -7.61 13.82
N LYS A 125 9.19 -8.17 14.33
CA LYS A 125 8.96 -8.36 15.77
C LYS A 125 9.55 -9.67 16.31
N SER A 126 9.33 -10.79 15.62
CA SER A 126 9.72 -12.14 16.06
C SER A 126 11.18 -12.46 15.72
N LEU A 127 11.65 -12.08 14.53
CA LEU A 127 13.00 -12.42 14.08
C LEU A 127 14.01 -11.28 14.26
N LYS A 128 13.56 -10.09 14.71
CA LYS A 128 14.36 -8.85 14.83
C LYS A 128 15.13 -8.47 13.55
N PHE A 129 14.79 -9.06 12.40
CA PHE A 129 15.34 -8.66 11.11
C PHE A 129 14.76 -7.30 10.75
N LYS A 130 15.61 -6.36 10.33
CA LYS A 130 15.18 -5.07 9.77
C LYS A 130 14.66 -5.28 8.33
N ALA A 131 13.52 -5.96 8.21
CA ALA A 131 12.90 -6.22 6.93
C ALA A 131 12.35 -4.91 6.33
N SER A 132 12.63 -4.67 5.05
CA SER A 132 12.19 -3.46 4.35
C SER A 132 10.68 -3.49 4.13
N GLY A 133 9.96 -2.60 4.83
CA GLY A 133 8.52 -2.46 4.65
C GLY A 133 8.13 -2.00 3.24
N HIS A 134 9.01 -1.26 2.56
CA HIS A 134 8.81 -0.89 1.16
C HIS A 134 8.91 -2.10 0.23
N ALA A 135 9.89 -2.98 0.42
CA ALA A 135 10.02 -4.17 -0.43
C ALA A 135 8.82 -5.12 -0.28
N CYS A 136 8.41 -5.39 0.96
CA CYS A 136 7.25 -6.25 1.24
C CYS A 136 5.91 -5.63 0.79
N GLY A 137 5.78 -4.30 0.91
CA GLY A 137 4.61 -3.57 0.41
C GLY A 137 4.51 -3.50 -1.11
N VAL A 138 5.62 -3.69 -1.83
CA VAL A 138 5.68 -3.68 -3.30
C VAL A 138 5.57 -5.09 -3.89
N SER A 139 6.13 -6.11 -3.23
CA SER A 139 6.11 -7.48 -3.75
C SER A 139 4.69 -8.03 -3.88
N GLY A 140 3.82 -7.78 -2.90
CA GLY A 140 2.41 -8.20 -2.93
C GLY A 140 1.65 -7.73 -4.18
N PRO A 141 1.54 -6.41 -4.44
CA PRO A 141 0.90 -5.90 -5.64
C PRO A 141 1.52 -6.40 -6.95
N ILE A 142 2.84 -6.59 -7.01
CA ILE A 142 3.50 -7.15 -8.21
C ILE A 142 3.08 -8.60 -8.44
N THR A 143 3.08 -9.43 -7.39
CA THR A 143 2.61 -10.82 -7.47
C THR A 143 1.16 -10.89 -7.91
N LEU A 144 0.31 -9.97 -7.43
CA LEU A 144 -1.09 -9.89 -7.83
C LEU A 144 -1.22 -9.54 -9.32
N LEU A 145 -0.48 -8.55 -9.80
CA LEU A 145 -0.46 -8.18 -11.23
C LEU A 145 0.03 -9.34 -12.10
N TYR A 146 1.07 -10.05 -11.69
CA TYR A 146 1.55 -11.23 -12.41
C TYR A 146 0.50 -12.34 -12.45
N HIS A 147 -0.21 -12.59 -11.35
CA HIS A 147 -1.26 -13.61 -11.32
C HIS A 147 -2.42 -13.28 -12.27
N PHE A 148 -2.89 -12.03 -12.30
CA PHE A 148 -4.03 -11.66 -13.13
C PHE A 148 -3.66 -11.42 -14.60
N LEU A 149 -2.58 -10.68 -14.86
CA LEU A 149 -2.15 -10.34 -16.23
C LEU A 149 -1.32 -11.47 -16.87
N GLY A 150 -0.47 -12.15 -16.09
CA GLY A 150 0.37 -13.23 -16.60
C GLY A 150 -0.44 -14.44 -17.08
N ILE A 151 -1.54 -14.76 -16.38
CA ILE A 151 -2.48 -15.79 -16.85
C ILE A 151 -3.12 -15.39 -18.19
N GLN A 152 -3.48 -14.12 -18.40
CA GLN A 152 -4.02 -13.67 -19.69
C GLN A 152 -3.01 -13.80 -20.83
N PHE A 153 -1.73 -13.49 -20.61
CA PHE A 153 -0.70 -13.65 -21.64
C PHE A 153 -0.44 -15.12 -22.00
N TYR A 154 -0.52 -16.05 -21.05
CA TYR A 154 -0.33 -17.47 -21.32
C TYR A 154 -1.44 -18.07 -22.19
N PHE A 155 -2.68 -17.56 -22.10
CA PHE A 155 -3.79 -18.01 -22.94
C PHE A 155 -3.78 -17.43 -24.37
N TYR A 156 -2.90 -16.47 -24.66
CA TYR A 156 -2.81 -15.79 -25.96
C TYR A 156 -1.62 -16.26 -26.82
N ILE A 157 -0.83 -17.22 -26.32
CA ILE A 157 0.24 -17.94 -27.04
C ILE A 157 -0.26 -19.35 -27.37
#